data_AF-A0AAU5L3T5-F1
#
_entry.id   AF-A0AAU5L3T5-F1
#
_cell.length_a   1.000
_cell.length_b   1.000
_cell.length_c   1.000
_cell.angle_alpha   90.00
_cell.angle_beta   90.00
_cell.angle_gamma   90.00
#
_symmetry.space_group_name_H-M   'P 1'
#
loop_
_entity.id
_entity.type
_entity.pdbx_description
1 polymer ?
#
loop_
_entity_poly.entity_id
_entity_poly.type
_entity_poly.pdbx_seq_one_letter_code
_entity_poly.pdbx_strand_id
1 'polypeptide(L)'
;MTAHASDYAWLDSGEFATLTEAYCLTMVEGVSAGELLRRFGAAPGRRVTGTPEVLAAWDRYEDGGDTDGGGGDGDEELLLVAVAELDGWAVALEVNGYLGTSWGLLPRLAEGSRLVSHFRNVNAVDHFHWQEGERHRLHFEPLFPADRDGADADAVAELLTAVGFDLGPAEGRGIDRTTPAAFALGEELTGLRLTPERLRAAEFVIGYAPVP
;
A
#
# COMPACT_ATOMS: atom_id res chain seq x y z
N MET A 1 -17.20 -2.89 -15.60
CA MET A 1 -17.91 -2.96 -14.31
C MET A 1 -16.92 -2.39 -13.33
N THR A 2 -17.24 -1.29 -12.66
CA THR A 2 -16.33 -0.60 -11.73
C THR A 2 -16.18 -1.45 -10.47
N ALA A 3 -14.96 -1.64 -9.99
CA ALA A 3 -14.67 -2.27 -8.71
C ALA A 3 -15.33 -1.49 -7.58
N HIS A 4 -15.84 -2.19 -6.57
CA HIS A 4 -16.52 -1.56 -5.45
C HIS A 4 -15.97 -2.10 -4.12
N ALA A 5 -16.05 -1.30 -3.06
CA ALA A 5 -15.63 -1.66 -1.71
C ALA A 5 -16.10 -3.08 -1.27
N SER A 6 -17.31 -3.49 -1.66
CA SER A 6 -17.83 -4.83 -1.35
C SER A 6 -17.04 -5.99 -1.95
N ASP A 7 -16.35 -5.78 -3.07
CA ASP A 7 -15.49 -6.80 -3.70
C ASP A 7 -14.25 -7.10 -2.84
N TYR A 8 -13.96 -6.24 -1.87
CA TYR A 8 -12.84 -6.30 -0.94
C TYR A 8 -13.25 -6.60 0.50
N ALA A 9 -14.48 -7.07 0.74
CA ALA A 9 -14.97 -7.45 2.07
C ALA A 9 -14.17 -8.60 2.73
N TRP A 10 -13.35 -9.32 1.96
CA TRP A 10 -12.44 -10.34 2.49
C TRP A 10 -11.31 -9.76 3.34
N LEU A 11 -11.03 -8.45 3.24
CA LEU A 11 -10.05 -7.75 4.07
C LEU A 11 -10.41 -7.82 5.57
N ASP A 12 -11.69 -7.94 5.91
CA ASP A 12 -12.17 -8.00 7.30
C ASP A 12 -12.04 -9.41 7.92
N SER A 13 -11.33 -10.34 7.26
CA SER A 13 -11.28 -11.74 7.66
C SER A 13 -9.89 -12.36 7.60
N GLY A 14 -9.64 -13.32 8.50
CA GLY A 14 -8.42 -14.11 8.52
C GLY A 14 -7.16 -13.26 8.68
N GLU A 15 -6.11 -13.62 7.93
CA GLU A 15 -4.83 -12.93 7.96
C GLU A 15 -4.91 -11.50 7.41
N PHE A 16 -5.90 -11.20 6.56
CA PHE A 16 -6.04 -9.87 5.97
C PHE A 16 -6.63 -8.86 6.95
N ALA A 17 -7.38 -9.31 7.95
CA ALA A 17 -7.83 -8.44 9.04
C ALA A 17 -6.63 -7.96 9.88
N THR A 18 -5.70 -8.87 10.17
CA THR A 18 -4.43 -8.51 10.85
C THR A 18 -3.57 -7.62 9.97
N LEU A 19 -3.42 -7.94 8.68
CA LEU A 19 -2.66 -7.12 7.76
C LEU A 19 -3.21 -5.69 7.66
N THR A 20 -4.53 -5.54 7.53
CA THR A 20 -5.16 -4.23 7.33
C THR A 20 -5.34 -3.40 8.59
N GLU A 21 -5.00 -3.94 9.77
CA GLU A 21 -4.93 -3.19 11.02
C GLU A 21 -3.85 -2.10 10.94
N ALA A 22 -2.70 -2.41 10.33
CA ALA A 22 -1.68 -1.43 9.98
C ALA A 22 -0.88 -1.91 8.75
N TYR A 23 -0.96 -1.15 7.65
CA TYR A 23 -0.25 -1.47 6.42
C TYR A 23 0.01 -0.24 5.56
N CYS A 24 0.97 -0.37 4.65
CA CYS A 24 1.03 0.40 3.42
C CYS A 24 1.09 -0.53 2.21
N LEU A 25 0.29 -0.24 1.19
CA LEU A 25 0.31 -0.92 -0.10
C LEU A 25 0.69 0.09 -1.18
N THR A 26 1.85 -0.09 -1.81
CA THR A 26 2.34 0.77 -2.91
C THR A 26 2.45 -0.03 -4.19
N MET A 27 1.77 0.41 -5.24
CA MET A 27 1.79 -0.18 -6.57
C MET A 27 2.53 0.78 -7.53
N VAL A 28 3.58 0.30 -8.18
CA VAL A 28 4.36 1.08 -9.17
C VAL A 28 4.39 0.36 -10.51
N GLU A 29 4.00 1.05 -11.57
CA GLU A 29 3.88 0.49 -12.91
C GLU A 29 5.26 0.24 -13.54
N GLY A 30 5.42 -0.85 -14.28
CA GLY A 30 6.55 -1.06 -15.19
C GLY A 30 7.93 -1.21 -14.52
N VAL A 31 8.00 -1.39 -13.21
CA VAL A 31 9.25 -1.64 -12.48
C VAL A 31 9.27 -3.06 -11.91
N SER A 32 10.47 -3.63 -11.73
CA SER A 32 10.64 -4.93 -11.08
C SER A 32 10.58 -4.80 -9.55
N ALA A 33 10.35 -5.91 -8.85
CA ALA A 33 10.36 -5.93 -7.39
C ALA A 33 11.70 -5.46 -6.82
N GLY A 34 12.80 -5.89 -7.44
CA GLY A 34 14.15 -5.50 -7.02
C GLY A 34 14.45 -4.02 -7.26
N GLU A 35 13.91 -3.42 -8.33
CA GLU A 35 14.03 -1.98 -8.57
C GLU A 35 13.20 -1.18 -7.57
N LEU A 36 11.96 -1.58 -7.30
CA LEU A 36 11.13 -0.89 -6.31
C LEU A 36 11.77 -0.91 -4.92
N LEU A 37 12.33 -2.04 -4.48
CA LEU A 37 13.09 -2.11 -3.23
C LEU A 37 14.27 -1.12 -3.20
N ARG A 38 15.03 -1.00 -4.29
CA ARG A 38 16.11 0.00 -4.37
C ARG A 38 15.60 1.43 -4.32
N ARG A 39 14.40 1.71 -4.83
CA ARG A 39 13.76 3.03 -4.69
C ARG A 39 13.36 3.33 -3.25
N PHE A 40 12.97 2.32 -2.48
CA PHE A 40 12.81 2.41 -1.03
C PHE A 40 14.15 2.54 -0.28
N GLY A 41 15.29 2.32 -0.94
CA GLY A 41 16.61 2.29 -0.28
C GLY A 41 16.97 0.93 0.30
N ALA A 42 16.16 -0.11 0.03
CA ALA A 42 16.42 -1.48 0.46
C ALA A 42 17.20 -2.28 -0.58
N ALA A 43 18.05 -3.20 -0.10
CA ALA A 43 18.62 -4.24 -0.93
C ALA A 43 17.59 -5.37 -1.17
N PRO A 44 17.42 -5.87 -2.40
CA PRO A 44 16.58 -7.03 -2.65
C PRO A 44 17.16 -8.28 -1.98
N GLY A 45 16.41 -8.85 -1.04
CA GLY A 45 16.82 -9.99 -0.22
C GLY A 45 16.17 -11.30 -0.62
N ARG A 46 15.80 -12.08 0.40
CA ARG A 46 15.18 -13.40 0.23
C ARG A 46 13.79 -13.32 -0.38
N ARG A 47 13.32 -14.45 -0.91
CA ARG A 47 11.97 -14.61 -1.45
C ARG A 47 11.09 -15.41 -0.50
N VAL A 48 9.83 -15.03 -0.42
CA VAL A 48 8.77 -15.76 0.28
C VAL A 48 7.54 -15.88 -0.61
N THR A 49 6.69 -16.88 -0.39
CA THR A 49 5.47 -17.07 -1.19
C THR A 49 4.24 -16.86 -0.33
N GLY A 50 3.39 -15.94 -0.76
CA GLY A 50 2.12 -15.65 -0.13
C GLY A 50 2.20 -14.68 1.05
N THR A 51 1.10 -13.98 1.27
CA THR A 51 0.94 -13.07 2.42
C THR A 51 1.13 -13.72 3.79
N PRO A 52 0.80 -15.01 4.05
CA PRO A 52 1.12 -15.63 5.33
C PRO A 52 2.62 -15.66 5.64
N GLU A 53 3.48 -15.89 4.64
CA GLU A 53 4.93 -15.89 4.83
C GLU A 53 5.51 -14.48 4.93
N VAL A 54 4.84 -13.47 4.35
CA VAL A 54 5.17 -12.06 4.57
C VAL A 54 4.87 -11.66 6.02
N LEU A 55 3.70 -12.03 6.56
CA LEU A 55 3.37 -11.80 7.98
C LEU A 55 4.34 -12.53 8.91
N ALA A 56 4.66 -13.79 8.62
CA ALA A 56 5.66 -14.53 9.41
C ALA A 56 7.08 -13.93 9.28
N ALA A 57 7.40 -13.24 8.18
CA ALA A 57 8.66 -12.49 8.06
C ALA A 57 8.64 -11.23 8.93
N TRP A 58 7.51 -10.52 8.96
CA TRP A 58 7.29 -9.39 9.87
C TRP A 58 7.43 -9.81 11.34
N ASP A 59 6.72 -10.86 11.78
CA ASP A 59 6.75 -11.30 13.18
C ASP A 59 8.20 -11.63 13.63
N ARG A 60 8.97 -12.32 12.77
CA ARG A 60 10.38 -12.62 13.06
C ARG A 60 11.25 -11.36 13.13
N TYR A 61 10.97 -10.36 12.30
CA TYR A 61 11.68 -9.09 12.30
C TYR A 61 11.38 -8.29 13.58
N GLU A 62 10.10 -8.17 13.94
CA GLU A 62 9.63 -7.49 15.15
C GLU A 62 10.19 -8.13 16.43
N ASP A 63 10.28 -9.46 16.47
CA ASP A 63 10.88 -10.21 17.57
C ASP A 63 12.43 -10.13 17.62
N GLY A 64 13.06 -9.44 16.67
CA GLY A 64 14.54 -9.36 16.55
C GLY A 64 15.20 -10.67 16.12
N GLY A 65 14.42 -11.65 15.63
CA GLY A 65 14.89 -12.94 15.16
C GLY A 65 15.35 -12.94 13.69
N ASP A 66 15.11 -11.84 12.95
CA ASP A 66 15.48 -11.72 11.55
C ASP A 66 16.84 -11.04 11.38
N THR A 67 17.86 -11.83 11.04
CA THR A 67 19.22 -11.34 10.85
C THR A 67 19.41 -10.57 9.53
N ASP A 68 18.51 -10.75 8.56
CA ASP A 68 18.58 -10.02 7.28
C ASP A 68 18.15 -8.56 7.45
N GLY A 69 17.28 -8.30 8.44
CA GLY A 69 16.79 -6.98 8.80
C GLY A 69 17.77 -6.12 9.59
N GLY A 70 19.05 -6.51 9.64
CA GLY A 70 20.07 -5.71 10.31
C GLY A 70 19.93 -5.75 11.83
N GLY A 71 19.80 -6.94 12.42
CA GLY A 71 19.91 -7.14 13.87
C GLY A 71 21.33 -6.87 14.43
N GLY A 72 21.93 -5.72 14.15
CA GLY A 72 23.29 -5.39 14.54
C GLY A 72 23.58 -3.88 14.63
N ASP A 73 23.84 -3.42 15.87
CA ASP A 73 24.70 -2.29 16.27
C ASP A 73 24.52 -0.89 15.62
N GLY A 74 23.53 -0.64 14.75
CA GLY A 74 23.25 0.67 14.14
C GLY A 74 21.99 1.36 14.67
N ASP A 75 22.02 2.69 14.78
CA ASP A 75 20.90 3.54 15.22
C ASP A 75 19.78 3.72 14.15
N GLU A 76 19.88 3.07 12.99
CA GLU A 76 18.98 3.31 11.85
C GLU A 76 17.74 2.40 11.93
N GLU A 77 16.57 3.02 12.10
CA GLU A 77 15.28 2.33 12.09
C GLU A 77 14.96 1.85 10.67
N LEU A 78 14.70 0.55 10.52
CA LEU A 78 14.34 -0.07 9.24
C LEU A 78 12.89 -0.56 9.24
N LEU A 79 12.28 -0.59 8.06
CA LEU A 79 10.96 -1.17 7.82
C LEU A 79 11.05 -2.31 6.79
N LEU A 80 10.35 -3.41 7.07
CA LEU A 80 10.23 -4.53 6.14
C LEU A 80 9.29 -4.15 4.99
N VAL A 81 9.79 -4.30 3.76
CA VAL A 81 9.04 -4.09 2.52
C VAL A 81 9.04 -5.40 1.73
N ALA A 82 7.86 -5.95 1.46
CA ALA A 82 7.69 -7.17 0.67
C ALA A 82 7.14 -6.81 -0.72
N VAL A 83 7.87 -7.09 -1.79
CA VAL A 83 7.47 -6.67 -3.15
C VAL A 83 7.20 -7.86 -4.07
N ALA A 84 6.00 -7.93 -4.63
CA ALA A 84 5.62 -8.89 -5.66
C ALA A 84 5.48 -8.19 -7.03
N GLU A 85 5.66 -8.93 -8.12
CA GLU A 85 5.38 -8.45 -9.48
C GLU A 85 4.06 -9.06 -9.96
N LEU A 86 3.07 -8.23 -10.28
CA LEU A 86 1.72 -8.64 -10.68
C LEU A 86 1.23 -7.80 -11.86
N ASP A 87 0.89 -8.44 -12.98
CA ASP A 87 0.31 -7.81 -14.19
C ASP A 87 1.02 -6.53 -14.66
N GLY A 88 2.36 -6.49 -14.59
CA GLY A 88 3.15 -5.33 -14.99
C GLY A 88 3.32 -4.26 -13.91
N TRP A 89 2.88 -4.51 -12.68
CA TRP A 89 3.08 -3.67 -11.51
C TRP A 89 3.99 -4.35 -10.49
N ALA A 90 4.88 -3.58 -9.87
CA ALA A 90 5.50 -3.97 -8.61
C ALA A 90 4.57 -3.53 -7.46
N VAL A 91 4.19 -4.47 -6.61
CA VAL A 91 3.28 -4.28 -5.48
C VAL A 91 4.07 -4.49 -4.20
N ALA A 92 4.42 -3.39 -3.55
CA ALA A 92 5.03 -3.38 -2.23
C ALA A 92 3.97 -3.44 -1.15
N LEU A 93 4.14 -4.37 -0.22
CA LEU A 93 3.36 -4.54 0.99
C LEU A 93 4.27 -4.29 2.19
N GLU A 94 3.93 -3.30 2.99
CA GLU A 94 4.60 -2.98 4.24
C GLU A 94 3.65 -3.37 5.38
N VAL A 95 4.03 -4.37 6.18
CA VAL A 95 3.29 -4.72 7.41
C VAL A 95 3.66 -3.70 8.47
N ASN A 96 2.68 -2.97 9.00
CA ASN A 96 2.90 -1.86 9.95
C ASN A 96 3.90 -0.78 9.45
N GLY A 97 4.09 -0.65 8.13
CA GLY A 97 4.94 0.37 7.52
C GLY A 97 4.14 1.52 6.92
N TYR A 98 4.86 2.57 6.53
CA TYR A 98 4.29 3.84 6.06
C TYR A 98 5.15 4.55 5.00
N LEU A 99 6.20 3.92 4.47
CA LEU A 99 7.13 4.56 3.55
C LEU A 99 6.44 5.04 2.28
N GLY A 100 5.45 4.27 1.79
CA GLY A 100 4.59 4.65 0.67
C GLY A 100 3.71 5.89 0.88
N THR A 101 3.71 6.50 2.07
CA THR A 101 3.03 7.78 2.35
C THR A 101 4.00 8.97 2.43
N SER A 102 5.31 8.71 2.43
CA SER A 102 6.31 9.74 2.64
C SER A 102 6.41 10.66 1.43
N TRP A 103 6.00 11.92 1.59
CA TRP A 103 6.13 12.96 0.56
C TRP A 103 7.55 13.12 0.02
N GLY A 104 8.57 12.85 0.84
CA GLY A 104 9.98 12.89 0.41
C GLY A 104 10.38 11.69 -0.45
N LEU A 105 9.71 10.55 -0.29
CA LEU A 105 10.04 9.30 -0.98
C LEU A 105 9.18 9.07 -2.23
N LEU A 106 7.92 9.51 -2.20
CA LEU A 106 6.94 9.35 -3.28
C LEU A 106 7.46 9.72 -4.69
N PRO A 107 8.16 10.86 -4.91
CA PRO A 107 8.76 11.16 -6.23
C PRO A 107 9.78 10.14 -6.71
N ARG A 108 10.60 9.60 -5.79
CA ARG A 108 11.58 8.56 -6.11
C ARG A 108 10.90 7.23 -6.41
N LEU A 109 9.86 6.87 -5.66
CA LEU A 109 9.08 5.65 -5.92
C LEU A 109 8.40 5.71 -7.29
N ALA A 110 7.82 6.86 -7.65
CA ALA A 110 7.11 7.09 -8.91
C ALA A 110 8.02 7.47 -10.10
N GLU A 111 9.34 7.50 -9.93
CA GLU A 111 10.27 8.01 -10.95
C GLU A 111 10.07 7.33 -12.32
N GLY A 112 9.78 8.14 -13.33
CA GLY A 112 9.56 7.69 -14.71
C GLY A 112 8.31 6.83 -14.93
N SER A 113 7.41 6.76 -13.94
CA SER A 113 6.27 5.84 -13.96
C SER A 113 5.04 6.41 -13.22
N ARG A 114 4.08 5.53 -12.94
CA ARG A 114 2.88 5.79 -12.17
C ARG A 114 2.92 5.01 -10.87
N LEU A 115 2.44 5.66 -9.80
CA LEU A 115 2.33 5.10 -8.47
C LEU A 115 0.91 5.28 -7.93
N VAL A 116 0.38 4.25 -7.28
CA VAL A 116 -0.79 4.34 -6.41
C VAL A 116 -0.39 3.73 -5.07
N SER A 117 -0.52 4.49 -3.99
CA SER A 117 -0.20 4.03 -2.65
C SER A 117 -1.36 4.31 -1.71
N HIS A 118 -1.67 3.38 -0.82
CA HIS A 118 -2.58 3.66 0.28
C HIS A 118 -2.15 2.96 1.56
N PHE A 119 -2.50 3.60 2.67
CA PHE A 119 -2.02 3.30 3.99
C PHE A 119 -3.13 3.42 5.01
N ARG A 120 -3.01 2.64 6.07
CA ARG A 120 -3.77 2.80 7.31
C ARG A 120 -2.91 2.35 8.48
N ASN A 121 -3.04 3.01 9.63
CA ASN A 121 -2.49 2.54 10.90
C ASN A 121 -3.55 2.16 11.93
N VAL A 122 -3.07 1.67 13.08
CA VAL A 122 -3.88 1.27 14.24
C VAL A 122 -4.75 2.39 14.83
N ASN A 123 -4.39 3.66 14.59
CA ASN A 123 -5.16 4.83 15.02
C ASN A 123 -6.21 5.25 13.98
N ALA A 124 -6.40 4.44 12.93
CA ALA A 124 -7.25 4.70 11.78
C ALA A 124 -6.86 5.95 10.96
N VAL A 125 -5.64 6.47 11.13
CA VAL A 125 -5.11 7.47 10.18
C VAL A 125 -4.82 6.74 8.88
N ASP A 126 -5.36 7.27 7.79
CA ASP A 126 -5.19 6.71 6.45
C ASP A 126 -4.75 7.76 5.43
N HIS A 127 -4.08 7.29 4.37
CA HIS A 127 -3.68 8.14 3.25
C HIS A 127 -3.85 7.38 1.95
N PHE A 128 -4.27 8.08 0.92
CA PHE A 128 -4.26 7.59 -0.46
C PHE A 128 -3.45 8.56 -1.30
N HIS A 129 -2.56 8.04 -2.15
CA HIS A 129 -1.75 8.80 -3.08
C HIS A 129 -1.85 8.21 -4.48
N TRP A 130 -2.02 9.08 -5.48
CA TRP A 130 -1.81 8.76 -6.89
C TRP A 130 -0.85 9.77 -7.49
N GLN A 131 0.21 9.25 -8.11
CA GLN A 131 1.29 10.04 -8.69
C GLN A 131 1.65 9.53 -10.08
N GLU A 132 2.01 10.45 -10.96
CA GLU A 132 2.59 10.18 -12.29
C GLU A 132 3.88 10.99 -12.43
N GLY A 133 5.03 10.33 -12.31
CA GLY A 133 6.34 10.98 -12.22
C GLY A 133 6.41 11.96 -11.06
N GLU A 134 6.70 13.23 -11.33
CA GLU A 134 6.70 14.30 -10.32
C GLU A 134 5.31 14.90 -10.05
N ARG A 135 4.29 14.52 -10.84
CA ARG A 135 2.97 15.13 -10.75
C ARG A 135 2.11 14.40 -9.73
N HIS A 136 1.80 15.11 -8.65
CA HIS A 136 0.83 14.70 -7.66
C HIS A 136 -0.61 14.83 -8.22
N ARG A 137 -1.28 13.70 -8.48
CA ARG A 137 -2.60 13.64 -9.14
C ARG A 137 -3.73 13.67 -8.13
N LEU A 138 -3.61 12.90 -7.05
CA LEU A 138 -4.63 12.83 -6.00
C LEU A 138 -3.99 12.44 -4.67
N HIS A 139 -4.35 13.19 -3.62
CA HIS A 139 -4.16 12.80 -2.23
C HIS A 139 -5.41 13.12 -1.42
N PHE A 140 -5.71 12.24 -0.47
CA PHE A 140 -6.73 12.44 0.56
C PHE A 140 -6.54 11.43 1.68
N GLU A 141 -7.17 11.70 2.81
CA GLU A 141 -7.39 10.73 3.89
C GLU A 141 -8.70 9.97 3.59
N PRO A 142 -8.70 8.64 3.36
CA PRO A 142 -9.91 7.84 3.14
C PRO A 142 -11.06 8.04 4.14
N LEU A 143 -10.81 8.49 5.38
CA LEU A 143 -11.88 8.93 6.31
C LEU A 143 -12.52 10.28 5.93
N PHE A 144 -11.77 11.15 5.26
CA PHE A 144 -12.19 12.48 4.80
C PHE A 144 -12.06 12.64 3.27
N PRO A 145 -12.70 11.79 2.44
CA PRO A 145 -12.53 11.78 0.98
C PRO A 145 -13.07 13.04 0.26
N ALA A 146 -13.81 13.88 0.98
CA ALA A 146 -14.19 15.21 0.51
C ALA A 146 -13.02 16.22 0.57
N ASP A 147 -12.11 16.04 1.53
CA ASP A 147 -10.92 16.86 1.75
C ASP A 147 -9.74 16.25 0.99
N ARG A 148 -9.66 16.62 -0.30
CA ARG A 148 -8.72 16.04 -1.26
C ARG A 148 -7.97 17.13 -2.02
N ASP A 149 -6.75 16.82 -2.40
CA ASP A 149 -5.87 17.70 -3.14
C ASP A 149 -5.15 16.96 -4.29
N GLY A 150 -4.41 17.71 -5.10
CA GLY A 150 -3.77 17.20 -6.32
C GLY A 150 -4.46 17.64 -7.60
N ALA A 151 -3.80 17.34 -8.72
CA ALA A 151 -4.18 17.91 -10.00
C ALA A 151 -5.52 17.39 -10.58
N ASP A 152 -6.04 16.29 -10.05
CA ASP A 152 -7.27 15.63 -10.49
C ASP A 152 -8.30 15.48 -9.36
N ALA A 153 -8.06 16.13 -8.21
CA ALA A 153 -8.90 16.09 -7.03
C ALA A 153 -10.39 16.29 -7.36
N ASP A 154 -10.73 17.30 -8.17
CA ASP A 154 -12.14 17.57 -8.52
C ASP A 154 -12.72 16.55 -9.50
N ALA A 155 -11.90 16.01 -10.41
CA ALA A 155 -12.35 15.13 -11.47
C ALA A 155 -12.66 13.70 -10.98
N VAL A 156 -12.11 13.29 -9.83
CA VAL A 156 -12.28 11.92 -9.30
C VAL A 156 -13.51 11.74 -8.41
N ALA A 157 -14.32 12.80 -8.17
CA ALA A 157 -15.44 12.72 -7.23
C ALA A 157 -16.45 11.61 -7.57
N GLU A 158 -16.84 11.50 -8.84
CA GLU A 158 -17.76 10.45 -9.30
C GLU A 158 -17.16 9.05 -9.15
N LEU A 159 -15.85 8.91 -9.41
CA LEU A 159 -15.12 7.66 -9.23
C LEU A 159 -15.06 7.26 -7.76
N LEU A 160 -14.76 8.19 -6.85
CA LEU A 160 -14.72 7.94 -5.41
C LEU A 160 -16.07 7.41 -4.91
N THR A 161 -17.18 8.05 -5.31
CA THR A 161 -18.51 7.54 -4.98
C THR A 161 -18.79 6.17 -5.60
N ALA A 162 -18.38 5.94 -6.86
CA ALA A 162 -18.60 4.68 -7.56
C ALA A 162 -17.85 3.49 -6.91
N VAL A 163 -16.67 3.72 -6.33
CA VAL A 163 -15.91 2.68 -5.61
C VAL A 163 -16.32 2.49 -4.15
N GLY A 164 -17.19 3.36 -3.62
CA GLY A 164 -17.82 3.19 -2.31
C GLY A 164 -17.46 4.22 -1.24
N PHE A 165 -16.76 5.31 -1.58
CA PHE A 165 -16.55 6.42 -0.65
C PHE A 165 -17.81 7.28 -0.49
N ASP A 166 -18.11 7.66 0.75
CA ASP A 166 -19.16 8.63 1.06
C ASP A 166 -18.55 10.05 1.17
N LEU A 167 -18.92 10.91 0.21
CA LEU A 167 -18.48 12.31 0.11
C LEU A 167 -19.44 13.29 0.84
N GLY A 168 -20.49 12.79 1.51
CA GLY A 168 -21.43 13.58 2.32
C GLY A 168 -20.76 14.17 3.57
N PRO A 169 -21.49 14.72 4.55
CA PRO A 169 -20.89 15.20 5.82
C PRO A 169 -20.23 14.06 6.62
N ALA A 170 -19.19 14.34 7.41
CA ALA A 170 -18.44 13.31 8.17
C ALA A 170 -19.26 12.64 9.28
N GLU A 171 -20.29 13.32 9.78
CA GLU A 171 -21.14 12.84 10.86
C GLU A 171 -21.95 11.61 10.45
N GLY A 172 -21.70 10.47 11.11
CA GLY A 172 -22.46 9.24 10.90
C GLY A 172 -22.02 8.36 9.71
N ARG A 173 -20.90 8.68 9.06
CA ARG A 173 -20.34 7.82 8.01
C ARG A 173 -19.82 6.50 8.59
N GLY A 174 -20.02 5.42 7.83
CA GLY A 174 -19.40 4.13 8.13
C GLY A 174 -17.91 4.16 7.82
N ILE A 175 -17.07 3.90 8.82
CA ILE A 175 -15.61 3.83 8.67
C ILE A 175 -15.14 2.44 8.20
N ASP A 176 -16.02 1.44 8.27
CA ASP A 176 -15.76 0.05 7.90
C ASP A 176 -15.45 -0.12 6.40
N ARG A 177 -15.90 0.82 5.55
CA ARG A 177 -15.77 0.70 4.10
C ARG A 177 -14.62 1.49 3.49
N THR A 178 -13.92 2.34 4.25
CA THR A 178 -12.87 3.22 3.68
C THR A 178 -11.67 2.42 3.19
N THR A 179 -11.23 1.42 3.96
CA THR A 179 -10.14 0.52 3.55
C THR A 179 -10.52 -0.30 2.30
N PRO A 180 -11.66 -1.04 2.27
CA PRO A 180 -12.09 -1.70 1.03
C PRO A 180 -12.28 -0.76 -0.18
N ALA A 181 -12.78 0.46 0.03
CA ALA A 181 -12.93 1.46 -1.03
C ALA A 181 -11.58 1.96 -1.57
N ALA A 182 -10.55 2.08 -0.73
CA ALA A 182 -9.19 2.40 -1.16
C ALA A 182 -8.61 1.31 -2.08
N PHE A 183 -8.80 0.02 -1.75
CA PHE A 183 -8.41 -1.07 -2.62
C PHE A 183 -9.16 -1.05 -3.96
N ALA A 184 -10.46 -0.78 -3.95
CA ALA A 184 -11.26 -0.66 -5.17
C ALA A 184 -10.81 0.53 -6.05
N LEU A 185 -10.49 1.67 -5.44
CA LEU A 185 -9.88 2.81 -6.15
C LEU A 185 -8.52 2.42 -6.75
N GLY A 186 -7.72 1.67 -6.00
CA GLY A 186 -6.46 1.10 -6.47
C GLY A 186 -6.64 0.27 -7.74
N GLU A 187 -7.62 -0.65 -7.76
CA GLU A 187 -7.94 -1.46 -8.95
C GLU A 187 -8.40 -0.58 -10.12
N GLU A 188 -9.30 0.38 -9.92
CA GLU A 188 -9.77 1.24 -11.01
C GLU A 188 -8.66 2.10 -11.61
N LEU A 189 -7.74 2.58 -10.77
CA LEU A 189 -6.61 3.36 -11.24
C LEU A 189 -5.62 2.46 -11.98
N THR A 190 -5.27 1.29 -11.45
CA THR A 190 -4.15 0.48 -11.96
C THR A 190 -4.55 -0.61 -12.97
N GLY A 191 -5.82 -1.00 -13.00
CA GLY A 191 -6.30 -2.22 -13.64
C GLY A 191 -5.92 -3.51 -12.89
N LEU A 192 -5.26 -3.40 -11.72
CA LEU A 192 -4.76 -4.54 -10.96
C LEU A 192 -5.78 -4.97 -9.89
N ARG A 193 -6.48 -6.06 -10.19
CA ARG A 193 -7.39 -6.69 -9.22
C ARG A 193 -6.64 -7.55 -8.22
N LEU A 194 -6.62 -7.16 -6.95
CA LEU A 194 -6.07 -7.97 -5.86
C LEU A 194 -7.14 -8.88 -5.27
N THR A 195 -6.81 -10.15 -5.06
CA THR A 195 -7.67 -11.12 -4.38
C THR A 195 -6.85 -11.93 -3.37
N PRO A 196 -7.51 -12.58 -2.39
CA PRO A 196 -6.83 -13.47 -1.45
C PRO A 196 -5.98 -14.54 -2.15
N GLU A 197 -6.51 -15.17 -3.20
CA GLU A 197 -5.84 -16.24 -3.93
C GLU A 197 -4.57 -15.73 -4.63
N ARG A 198 -4.65 -14.54 -5.24
CA ARG A 198 -3.50 -13.91 -5.89
C ARG A 198 -2.41 -13.56 -4.89
N LEU A 199 -2.79 -12.93 -3.78
CA LEU A 199 -1.87 -12.52 -2.72
C LEU A 199 -1.21 -13.71 -2.02
N ARG A 200 -1.94 -14.83 -1.85
CA ARG A 200 -1.40 -16.08 -1.32
C ARG A 200 -0.51 -16.84 -2.30
N ALA A 201 -0.69 -16.63 -3.60
CA ALA A 201 0.11 -17.29 -4.64
C ALA A 201 1.33 -16.46 -5.09
N ALA A 202 1.35 -15.16 -4.78
CA ALA A 202 2.41 -14.25 -5.21
C ALA A 202 3.76 -14.60 -4.56
N GLU A 203 4.85 -14.48 -5.33
CA GLU A 203 6.21 -14.49 -4.81
C GLU A 203 6.60 -13.05 -4.44
N PHE A 204 7.01 -12.83 -3.20
CA PHE A 204 7.49 -11.56 -2.69
C PHE A 204 9.00 -11.60 -2.49
N VAL A 205 9.69 -10.54 -2.90
CA VAL A 205 11.08 -10.26 -2.53
C VAL A 205 11.05 -9.35 -1.31
N ILE A 206 11.72 -9.75 -0.23
CA ILE A 206 11.81 -8.99 1.01
C ILE A 206 13.02 -8.05 0.94
N GLY A 207 12.87 -6.83 1.42
CA GLY A 207 13.97 -5.92 1.74
C GLY A 207 13.66 -5.08 2.98
N TYR A 208 14.68 -4.45 3.53
CA TYR A 208 14.59 -3.58 4.70
C TYR A 208 15.01 -2.18 4.31
N ALA A 209 14.10 -1.23 4.43
CA ALA A 209 14.26 0.13 3.98
C ALA A 209 14.42 1.08 5.17
N PRO A 210 15.36 2.04 5.12
CA PRO A 210 15.52 3.00 6.20
C PRO A 210 14.33 3.94 6.29
N VAL A 211 13.98 4.33 7.52
CA VAL A 211 13.04 5.42 7.78
C VAL A 211 13.74 6.75 7.45
N PRO A 212 13.14 7.63 6.61
CA PRO A 212 13.71 8.92 6.24
C PRO A 212 13.88 9.93 7.38
#